data_AF-A0A1V0HPT7-F1
#
_entry.id   AF-A0A1V0HPT7-F1
#
_cell.length_a   1.000
_cell.length_b   1.000
_cell.length_c   1.000
_cell.angle_alpha   90.00
_cell.angle_beta   90.00
_cell.angle_gamma   90.00
#
_symmetry.space_group_name_H-M   'P 1'
#
loop_
_entity.id
_entity.type
_entity.pdbx_description
1 polymer ?
#
loop_
_entity_poly.entity_id
_entity_poly.type
_entity_poly.pdbx_seq_one_letter_code
_entity_poly.pdbx_strand_id
1 'polypeptide(L)'
;MSIKTIVIFKESINLFTDKIKIILLFSSFASFISNVFQYLLNPIKNLSGNEQFLSFPKNETLILTWMNILSQEEKSIIIKIILSSIISSMIGKIFLFSFILTYLREIYLEDRYSFFKTVYYSLKITPDMSILVLLCYLVSYFGFLFFFFPGVILLIGFSFSPIILVIQNKILPIKSMKKSLNISFKYWKKILLIFMILSVFQILIIFLINSFNVYLNYLYNNTIKIVSNVFNSFVLIYLFRLYILIQKMIKH
;
A
#
# COMPACT_ATOMS: atom_id res chain seq x y z
N MET A 1 10.64 19.50 -22.66
CA MET A 1 9.70 20.20 -21.75
C MET A 1 10.10 19.95 -20.30
N SER A 2 10.22 20.98 -19.46
CA SER A 2 10.53 20.80 -18.03
C SER A 2 9.27 20.37 -17.27
N ILE A 3 9.36 19.23 -16.57
CA ILE A 3 8.28 18.78 -15.68
C ILE A 3 8.22 19.71 -14.47
N LYS A 4 7.22 20.60 -14.42
CA LYS A 4 6.93 21.41 -13.24
C LYS A 4 6.23 20.54 -12.18
N THR A 5 6.99 20.06 -11.20
CA THR A 5 6.49 19.20 -10.09
C THR A 5 5.31 19.83 -9.34
N ILE A 6 5.30 21.15 -9.20
CA ILE A 6 4.22 21.90 -8.54
C ILE A 6 2.89 21.80 -9.30
N VAL A 7 2.94 21.76 -10.63
CA VAL A 7 1.73 21.63 -11.46
C VAL A 7 1.16 20.24 -11.29
N ILE A 8 2.00 19.19 -11.38
CA ILE A 8 1.56 17.81 -11.17
C ILE A 8 0.93 17.66 -9.79
N PHE A 9 1.58 18.19 -8.76
CA PHE A 9 1.09 18.09 -7.39
C PHE A 9 -0.26 18.79 -7.22
N LYS A 10 -0.42 20.01 -7.74
CA LYS A 10 -1.69 20.75 -7.71
C LYS A 10 -2.80 19.99 -8.43
N GLU A 11 -2.53 19.45 -9.61
CA GLU A 11 -3.53 18.69 -10.36
C GLU A 11 -3.85 17.33 -9.72
N SER A 12 -2.89 16.70 -9.04
CA SER A 12 -3.14 15.51 -8.20
C SER A 12 -4.06 15.83 -7.04
N ILE A 13 -3.87 16.97 -6.36
CA ILE A 13 -4.75 17.45 -5.30
C ILE A 13 -6.15 17.67 -5.85
N ASN A 14 -6.29 18.41 -6.96
CA ASN A 14 -7.60 18.67 -7.55
C ASN A 14 -8.35 17.38 -7.90
N LEU A 15 -7.68 16.41 -8.55
CA LEU A 15 -8.29 15.12 -8.87
C LEU A 15 -8.71 14.39 -7.58
N PHE A 16 -7.84 14.38 -6.57
CA PHE A 16 -8.11 13.74 -5.28
C PHE A 16 -9.32 14.38 -4.58
N THR A 17 -9.42 15.70 -4.54
CA THR A 17 -10.54 16.41 -3.93
C THR A 17 -11.83 16.19 -4.71
N ASP A 18 -11.78 16.27 -6.03
CA ASP A 18 -12.95 16.09 -6.90
C ASP A 18 -13.52 14.67 -6.78
N LYS A 19 -12.65 13.68 -6.59
CA LYS A 19 -13.01 12.25 -6.55
C LYS A 19 -12.94 11.66 -5.14
N ILE A 20 -12.92 12.48 -4.09
CA ILE A 20 -12.71 12.05 -2.71
C ILE A 20 -13.72 10.99 -2.25
N LYS A 21 -14.99 11.12 -2.64
CA LYS A 21 -16.04 10.15 -2.28
C LYS A 21 -15.75 8.75 -2.80
N ILE A 22 -15.30 8.64 -4.06
CA ILE A 22 -14.97 7.35 -4.68
C ILE A 22 -13.68 6.78 -4.07
N ILE A 23 -12.68 7.62 -3.81
CA ILE A 23 -11.43 7.21 -3.15
C ILE A 23 -11.70 6.68 -1.73
N LEU A 24 -12.59 7.34 -0.98
CA LEU A 24 -13.02 6.88 0.35
C LEU A 24 -13.75 5.55 0.29
N LEU A 25 -14.62 5.34 -0.71
CA LEU A 25 -15.29 4.05 -0.91
C LEU A 25 -14.28 2.93 -1.20
N PHE A 26 -13.33 3.14 -2.12
CA PHE A 26 -12.29 2.14 -2.41
C PHE A 26 -11.39 1.88 -1.19
N SER A 27 -11.00 2.93 -0.46
CA SER A 27 -10.18 2.81 0.74
C SER A 27 -10.87 2.03 1.85
N SER A 28 -12.18 2.28 2.02
CA SER A 28 -13.03 1.56 2.98
C SER A 28 -13.22 0.11 2.57
N PHE A 29 -13.48 -0.15 1.30
CA PHE A 29 -13.67 -1.51 0.79
C PHE A 29 -12.38 -2.34 0.90
N ALA A 30 -11.23 -1.77 0.56
CA ALA A 30 -9.94 -2.42 0.75
C ALA A 30 -9.61 -2.68 2.24
N SER A 31 -9.94 -1.75 3.13
CA SER A 31 -9.80 -1.94 4.59
C SER A 31 -10.69 -3.07 5.10
N PHE A 32 -11.95 -3.10 4.65
CA PHE A 32 -12.90 -4.15 4.99
C PHE A 32 -12.40 -5.52 4.56
N ILE A 33 -11.94 -5.68 3.32
CA ILE A 33 -11.36 -6.93 2.82
C ILE A 33 -10.15 -7.34 3.68
N SER A 34 -9.23 -6.41 3.97
CA SER A 34 -8.08 -6.68 4.85
C SER A 34 -8.52 -7.17 6.23
N ASN A 35 -9.56 -6.59 6.83
CA ASN A 35 -10.07 -7.03 8.13
C ASN A 35 -10.73 -8.41 8.08
N VAL A 36 -11.46 -8.73 7.01
CA VAL A 36 -12.02 -10.08 6.81
C VAL A 36 -10.89 -11.10 6.75
N PHE A 37 -9.83 -10.85 5.97
CA PHE A 37 -8.68 -11.74 5.89
C PHE A 37 -7.91 -11.82 7.22
N GLN A 38 -7.74 -10.71 7.92
CA GLN A 38 -7.14 -10.70 9.26
C GLN A 38 -7.94 -11.63 10.19
N TYR A 39 -9.27 -11.50 10.21
CA TYR A 39 -10.14 -12.32 11.04
C TYR A 39 -10.09 -13.80 10.66
N LEU A 40 -10.03 -14.14 9.37
CA LEU A 40 -9.94 -15.51 8.90
C LEU A 40 -8.60 -16.18 9.22
N LEU A 41 -7.50 -15.44 9.13
CA LEU A 41 -6.14 -15.97 9.32
C LEU A 41 -5.66 -15.92 10.78
N ASN A 42 -6.36 -15.22 11.68
CA ASN A 42 -5.90 -15.03 13.05
C ASN A 42 -5.98 -16.35 13.87
N PRO A 43 -4.85 -16.91 14.34
CA PRO A 43 -4.83 -18.17 15.09
C PRO A 43 -5.43 -18.06 16.50
N ILE A 44 -5.64 -16.84 17.01
CA ILE A 44 -6.10 -16.56 18.38
C ILE A 44 -7.52 -17.10 18.63
N LYS A 45 -8.31 -17.38 17.57
CA LYS A 45 -9.65 -17.98 17.68
C LYS A 45 -9.70 -19.28 18.50
N ASN A 46 -8.57 -19.98 18.64
CA ASN A 46 -8.48 -21.25 19.34
C ASN A 46 -7.88 -21.13 20.76
N LEU A 47 -7.57 -19.92 21.23
CA LEU A 47 -6.90 -19.67 22.51
C LEU A 47 -7.74 -18.70 23.35
N SER A 48 -8.77 -19.24 23.99
CA SER A 48 -9.46 -18.58 25.09
C SER A 48 -8.52 -18.51 26.30
N GLY A 49 -7.96 -17.35 26.63
CA GLY A 49 -7.49 -17.11 28.01
C GLY A 49 -6.31 -16.18 28.26
N ASN A 50 -5.42 -15.91 27.30
CA ASN A 50 -4.16 -15.23 27.65
C ASN A 50 -4.07 -13.81 27.07
N GLU A 51 -4.65 -12.86 27.79
CA GLU A 51 -4.54 -11.42 27.52
C GLU A 51 -3.08 -10.89 27.59
N GLN A 52 -2.18 -11.64 28.24
CA GLN A 52 -0.75 -11.32 28.33
C GLN A 52 -0.02 -11.39 26.96
N PHE A 53 -0.55 -12.09 25.96
CA PHE A 53 0.04 -12.11 24.61
C PHE A 53 -0.15 -10.80 23.83
N LEU A 54 -1.11 -9.97 24.22
CA LEU A 54 -1.49 -8.76 23.48
C LEU A 54 -0.63 -7.54 23.83
N SER A 55 0.12 -7.59 24.94
CA SER A 55 1.01 -6.52 25.36
C SER A 55 2.38 -6.67 24.70
N PHE A 56 2.49 -6.27 23.43
CA PHE A 56 3.79 -6.02 22.82
C PHE A 56 4.56 -4.99 23.67
N PRO A 57 5.79 -5.30 24.12
CA PRO A 57 6.57 -4.36 24.92
C PRO A 57 6.93 -3.12 24.07
N LYS A 58 6.75 -1.93 24.65
CA LYS A 58 6.96 -0.63 23.96
C LYS A 58 8.44 -0.24 23.80
N ASN A 59 9.37 -0.92 24.48
CA ASN A 59 10.82 -0.62 24.40
C ASN A 59 11.60 -1.76 23.75
N GLU A 60 12.58 -1.42 22.92
CA GLU A 60 13.43 -2.38 22.19
C GLU A 60 14.21 -3.35 23.10
N THR A 61 14.73 -2.85 24.22
CA THR A 61 15.46 -3.68 25.20
C THR A 61 14.56 -4.72 25.88
N LEU A 62 13.27 -4.39 26.02
CA LEU A 62 12.26 -5.29 26.59
C LEU A 62 11.79 -6.34 25.57
N ILE A 63 11.95 -6.11 24.26
CA ILE A 63 11.53 -7.06 23.22
C ILE A 63 12.40 -8.33 23.26
N LEU A 64 13.72 -8.19 23.37
CA LEU A 64 14.63 -9.34 23.42
C LEU A 64 14.42 -10.17 24.69
N THR A 65 14.24 -9.51 25.84
CA THR A 65 13.93 -10.19 27.10
C THR A 65 12.56 -10.86 27.06
N TRP A 66 11.55 -10.19 26.50
CA TRP A 66 10.19 -10.73 26.34
C TRP A 66 10.18 -11.94 25.40
N MET A 67 10.89 -11.86 24.26
CA MET A 67 11.08 -12.99 23.35
C MET A 67 11.77 -14.18 24.01
N ASN A 68 12.69 -13.95 24.95
CA ASN A 68 13.37 -15.04 25.66
C ASN A 68 12.49 -15.70 26.73
N ILE A 69 11.54 -14.95 27.30
CA ILE A 69 10.59 -15.46 28.31
C ILE A 69 9.49 -16.33 27.69
N LEU A 70 9.14 -16.08 26.43
CA LEU A 70 8.06 -16.81 25.74
C LEU A 70 8.42 -18.27 25.44
N SER A 71 7.45 -19.16 25.63
CA SER A 71 7.56 -20.58 25.30
C SER A 71 7.68 -20.81 23.78
N GLN A 72 8.11 -22.01 23.36
CA GLN A 72 8.20 -22.34 21.92
C GLN A 72 6.82 -22.31 21.23
N GLU A 73 5.77 -22.73 21.92
CA GLU A 73 4.39 -22.69 21.42
C GLU A 73 3.94 -21.24 21.22
N GLU A 74 4.24 -20.37 22.19
CA GLU A 74 3.90 -18.95 22.17
C GLU A 74 4.60 -18.19 21.04
N LYS A 75 5.89 -18.48 20.83
CA LYS A 75 6.65 -17.96 19.68
C LYS A 75 6.00 -18.34 18.35
N SER A 76 5.53 -19.58 18.22
CA SER A 76 4.87 -20.04 17.00
C SER A 76 3.54 -19.32 16.75
N ILE A 77 2.79 -19.02 17.81
CA ILE A 77 1.52 -18.28 17.74
C ILE A 77 1.78 -16.83 17.33
N ILE A 78 2.81 -16.18 17.91
CA ILE A 78 3.20 -14.81 17.55
C ILE A 78 3.60 -14.73 16.07
N ILE A 79 4.41 -15.68 15.59
CA ILE A 79 4.78 -15.75 14.17
C ILE A 79 3.53 -15.85 13.29
N LYS A 80 2.56 -16.69 13.64
CA LYS A 80 1.29 -16.83 12.90
C LYS A 80 0.45 -15.54 12.93
N ILE A 81 0.40 -14.82 14.05
CA ILE A 81 -0.29 -13.53 14.16
C ILE A 81 0.37 -12.48 13.25
N ILE A 82 1.71 -12.38 13.29
CA ILE A 82 2.49 -11.46 12.45
C ILE A 82 2.29 -11.80 10.97
N LEU A 83 2.40 -13.08 10.60
CA LEU A 83 2.21 -13.55 9.23
C LEU A 83 0.80 -13.25 8.73
N SER A 84 -0.21 -13.52 9.56
CA SER A 84 -1.61 -13.17 9.29
C SER A 84 -1.78 -11.67 9.02
N SER A 85 -1.16 -10.82 9.84
CA SER A 85 -1.19 -9.36 9.67
C SER A 85 -0.50 -8.89 8.39
N ILE A 86 0.65 -9.50 8.04
CA ILE A 86 1.36 -9.17 6.80
C ILE A 86 0.53 -9.57 5.59
N ILE A 87 -0.02 -10.79 5.57
CA ILE A 87 -0.83 -11.31 4.46
C ILE A 87 -2.11 -10.48 4.31
N SER A 88 -2.84 -10.23 5.40
CA SER A 88 -4.08 -9.45 5.36
C SER A 88 -3.87 -8.01 4.87
N SER A 89 -2.74 -7.38 5.25
CA SER A 89 -2.39 -6.03 4.82
C SER A 89 -2.00 -6.01 3.35
N MET A 90 -1.26 -7.01 2.88
CA MET A 90 -0.88 -7.17 1.48
C MET A 90 -2.11 -7.35 0.59
N ILE A 91 -3.08 -8.19 1.01
CA ILE A 91 -4.36 -8.37 0.31
C ILE A 91 -5.11 -7.04 0.21
N GLY A 92 -5.19 -6.28 1.30
CA GLY A 92 -5.78 -4.94 1.29
C GLY A 92 -5.14 -4.03 0.25
N LYS A 93 -3.80 -4.02 0.14
CA LYS A 93 -3.08 -3.22 -0.86
C LYS A 93 -3.31 -3.69 -2.29
N ILE A 94 -3.39 -5.00 -2.54
CA ILE A 94 -3.72 -5.55 -3.86
C ILE A 94 -5.04 -4.98 -4.35
N PHE A 95 -6.08 -5.06 -3.52
CA PHE A 95 -7.39 -4.53 -3.87
C PHE A 95 -7.39 -3.01 -4.04
N LEU A 96 -6.75 -2.27 -3.12
CA LEU A 96 -6.62 -0.81 -3.24
C LEU A 96 -5.95 -0.40 -4.55
N PHE A 97 -4.84 -1.05 -4.91
CA PHE A 97 -4.09 -0.75 -6.13
C PHE A 97 -4.92 -1.07 -7.37
N SER A 98 -5.57 -2.24 -7.39
CA SER A 98 -6.48 -2.62 -8.47
C SER A 98 -7.62 -1.61 -8.66
N PHE A 99 -8.29 -1.19 -7.58
CA PHE A 99 -9.41 -0.25 -7.67
C PHE A 99 -8.97 1.14 -8.14
N ILE A 100 -8.00 1.74 -7.45
CA ILE A 100 -7.57 3.12 -7.71
C ILE A 100 -6.95 3.24 -9.10
N LEU A 101 -6.10 2.29 -9.50
CA LEU A 101 -5.43 2.38 -10.80
C LEU A 101 -6.38 2.06 -11.96
N THR A 102 -7.33 1.13 -11.79
CA THR A 102 -8.37 0.90 -12.81
C THR A 102 -9.25 2.13 -12.96
N TYR A 103 -9.64 2.77 -11.85
CA TYR A 103 -10.41 4.01 -11.85
C TYR A 103 -9.68 5.14 -12.58
N LEU A 104 -8.40 5.33 -12.27
CA LEU A 104 -7.57 6.35 -12.92
C LEU A 104 -7.37 6.08 -14.40
N ARG A 105 -7.25 4.80 -14.81
CA ARG A 105 -7.21 4.43 -16.21
C ARG A 105 -8.51 4.77 -16.93
N GLU A 106 -9.67 4.50 -16.33
CA GLU A 106 -10.97 4.85 -16.91
C GLU A 106 -11.12 6.36 -17.09
N ILE A 107 -10.70 7.16 -16.09
CA ILE A 107 -10.66 8.63 -16.22
C ILE A 107 -9.73 9.05 -17.37
N TYR A 108 -8.55 8.44 -17.47
CA TYR A 108 -7.57 8.77 -18.51
C TYR A 108 -8.04 8.41 -19.92
N LEU A 109 -8.82 7.33 -20.07
CA LEU A 109 -9.39 6.91 -21.34
C LEU A 109 -10.70 7.63 -21.69
N GLU A 110 -11.13 8.59 -20.87
CA GLU A 110 -12.42 9.31 -21.01
C GLU A 110 -13.64 8.37 -21.03
N ASP A 111 -13.48 7.18 -20.46
CA ASP A 111 -14.55 6.20 -20.37
C ASP A 111 -15.53 6.57 -19.26
N ARG A 112 -16.80 6.15 -19.41
CA ARG A 112 -17.79 6.25 -18.32
C ARG A 112 -17.27 5.51 -17.10
N TYR A 113 -17.03 6.24 -16.01
CA TYR A 113 -16.51 5.71 -14.75
C TYR A 113 -17.62 5.64 -13.70
N SER A 114 -17.76 4.49 -13.04
CA SER A 114 -18.67 4.32 -11.90
C SER A 114 -18.05 3.33 -10.92
N PHE A 115 -18.36 3.47 -9.63
CA PHE A 115 -17.79 2.61 -8.59
C PHE A 115 -17.95 1.12 -8.92
N PHE A 116 -19.16 0.66 -9.23
CA PHE A 116 -19.44 -0.74 -9.53
C PHE A 116 -18.76 -1.22 -10.81
N LYS A 117 -18.73 -0.38 -11.86
CA LYS A 117 -18.05 -0.71 -13.12
C LYS A 117 -16.55 -0.91 -12.88
N THR A 118 -15.92 0.01 -12.16
CA THR A 118 -14.50 -0.08 -11.81
C THR A 118 -14.22 -1.31 -10.95
N VAL A 119 -15.05 -1.60 -9.95
CA VAL A 119 -14.90 -2.83 -9.12
C VAL A 119 -14.94 -4.06 -10.02
N TYR A 120 -15.90 -4.15 -10.93
CA TYR A 120 -16.01 -5.28 -11.86
C TYR A 120 -14.75 -5.45 -12.75
N TYR A 121 -14.23 -4.37 -13.35
CA TYR A 121 -13.02 -4.47 -14.18
C TYR A 121 -11.76 -4.75 -13.36
N SER A 122 -11.68 -4.20 -12.15
CA SER A 122 -10.53 -4.41 -11.27
C SER A 122 -10.38 -5.89 -10.88
N LEU A 123 -11.47 -6.63 -10.72
CA LEU A 123 -11.44 -8.07 -10.41
C LEU A 123 -10.71 -8.88 -11.49
N LYS A 124 -10.76 -8.45 -12.76
CA LYS A 124 -10.02 -9.11 -13.85
C LYS A 124 -8.51 -8.87 -13.76
N ILE A 125 -8.10 -7.74 -13.17
CA ILE A 125 -6.69 -7.33 -13.03
C ILE A 125 -6.09 -7.85 -11.70
N THR A 126 -6.93 -8.09 -10.68
CA THR A 126 -6.53 -8.53 -9.35
C THR A 126 -5.58 -9.74 -9.34
N PRO A 127 -5.75 -10.80 -10.17
CA PRO A 127 -4.81 -11.91 -10.21
C PRO A 127 -3.38 -11.47 -10.57
N ASP A 128 -3.23 -10.71 -11.65
CA ASP A 128 -1.91 -10.19 -12.08
C ASP A 128 -1.34 -9.19 -11.06
N MET A 129 -2.19 -8.36 -10.46
CA MET A 129 -1.80 -7.48 -9.37
C MET A 129 -1.36 -8.22 -8.12
N SER A 130 -1.97 -9.35 -7.81
CA SER A 130 -1.61 -10.16 -6.64
C SER A 130 -0.20 -10.70 -6.77
N ILE A 131 0.14 -11.26 -7.94
CA ILE A 131 1.49 -11.74 -8.26
C ILE A 131 2.46 -10.56 -8.22
N LEU A 132 2.08 -9.42 -8.79
CA LEU A 132 2.94 -8.25 -8.82
C LEU A 132 3.27 -7.73 -7.42
N VAL A 133 2.26 -7.49 -6.59
CA VAL A 133 2.44 -6.95 -5.24
C VAL A 133 3.20 -7.93 -4.36
N LEU A 134 2.92 -9.23 -4.48
CA LEU A 134 3.67 -10.30 -3.79
C LEU A 134 5.16 -10.22 -4.15
N LEU A 135 5.50 -10.17 -5.44
CA LEU A 135 6.89 -10.07 -5.90
C LEU A 135 7.56 -8.78 -5.41
N CYS A 136 6.87 -7.64 -5.51
CA CYS A 136 7.38 -6.37 -5.02
C CYS A 136 7.65 -6.42 -3.52
N TYR A 137 6.75 -7.03 -2.74
CA TYR A 137 6.90 -7.22 -1.31
C TYR A 137 8.12 -8.09 -1.01
N LEU A 138 8.20 -9.30 -1.57
CA LEU A 138 9.29 -10.23 -1.33
C LEU A 138 10.64 -9.58 -1.65
N VAL A 139 10.79 -8.99 -2.84
CA VAL A 139 12.07 -8.37 -3.26
C VAL A 139 12.41 -7.17 -2.37
N SER A 140 11.44 -6.34 -2.01
CA SER A 140 11.70 -5.19 -1.14
C SER A 140 12.06 -5.62 0.29
N TYR A 141 11.39 -6.65 0.84
CA TYR A 141 11.72 -7.22 2.14
C TYR A 141 13.10 -7.87 2.15
N PHE A 142 13.48 -8.62 1.11
CA PHE A 142 14.85 -9.09 0.97
C PHE A 142 15.84 -7.93 0.93
N GLY A 143 15.51 -6.84 0.23
CA GLY A 143 16.28 -5.60 0.28
C GLY A 143 16.51 -5.11 1.71
N PHE A 144 15.44 -4.98 2.51
CA PHE A 144 15.51 -4.56 3.90
C PHE A 144 16.27 -5.54 4.81
N LEU A 145 16.19 -6.84 4.54
CA LEU A 145 16.92 -7.86 5.29
C LEU A 145 18.44 -7.74 5.12
N PHE A 146 18.91 -7.35 3.92
CA PHE A 146 20.33 -7.06 3.71
C PHE A 146 20.74 -5.73 4.33
N PHE A 147 20.07 -4.64 3.96
CA PHE A 147 20.30 -3.30 4.51
C PHE A 147 19.08 -2.39 4.31
N PHE A 148 18.93 -1.35 5.13
CA PHE A 148 17.84 -0.38 4.97
C PHE A 148 17.84 0.31 3.59
N PHE A 149 19.00 0.75 3.11
CA PHE A 149 19.13 1.50 1.85
C PHE A 149 18.68 0.70 0.60
N PRO A 150 19.15 -0.54 0.36
CA PRO A 150 18.65 -1.39 -0.73
C PRO A 150 17.13 -1.58 -0.73
N GLY A 151 16.52 -1.78 0.44
CA GLY A 151 15.06 -1.89 0.55
C GLY A 151 14.33 -0.64 0.05
N VAL A 152 14.79 0.54 0.46
CA VAL A 152 14.24 1.83 0.01
C VAL A 152 14.44 2.04 -1.50
N ILE A 153 15.63 1.70 -2.02
CA ILE A 153 15.95 1.81 -3.44
C ILE A 153 15.02 0.93 -4.28
N LEU A 154 14.76 -0.31 -3.84
CA LEU A 154 13.86 -1.24 -4.53
C LEU A 154 12.40 -0.77 -4.49
N LEU A 155 11.93 -0.23 -3.37
CA LEU A 155 10.59 0.37 -3.27
C LEU A 155 10.39 1.51 -4.28
N ILE A 156 11.38 2.40 -4.39
CA ILE A 156 11.37 3.49 -5.38
C ILE A 156 11.37 2.91 -6.79
N GLY A 157 12.23 1.92 -7.03
CA GLY A 157 12.37 1.19 -8.27
C GLY A 157 11.06 0.56 -8.77
N PHE A 158 10.25 0.01 -7.86
CA PHE A 158 8.97 -0.65 -8.19
C PHE A 158 7.75 0.26 -8.11
N SER A 159 7.93 1.55 -7.81
CA SER A 159 6.83 2.50 -7.58
C SER A 159 5.86 2.64 -8.77
N PHE A 160 6.34 2.52 -10.02
CA PHE A 160 5.49 2.55 -11.22
C PHE A 160 5.01 1.18 -11.69
N SER A 161 5.50 0.09 -11.12
CA SER A 161 5.13 -1.26 -11.56
C SER A 161 3.62 -1.49 -11.59
N PRO A 162 2.84 -1.16 -10.53
CA PRO A 162 1.40 -1.37 -10.56
C PRO A 162 0.71 -0.48 -11.61
N ILE A 163 1.21 0.74 -11.84
CA ILE A 163 0.69 1.66 -12.86
C ILE A 163 0.93 1.11 -14.28
N ILE A 164 2.14 0.61 -14.55
CA ILE A 164 2.52 0.02 -15.84
C ILE A 164 1.66 -1.19 -16.14
N LEU A 165 1.38 -2.04 -15.15
CA LEU A 165 0.55 -3.23 -15.31
C LEU A 165 -0.87 -2.87 -15.77
N VAL A 166 -1.47 -1.83 -15.21
CA VAL A 166 -2.84 -1.41 -15.55
C VAL A 166 -2.93 -0.68 -16.88
N ILE A 167 -1.94 0.15 -17.20
CA ILE A 167 -1.91 0.94 -18.45
C ILE A 167 -1.55 0.08 -19.65
N GLN A 168 -0.55 -0.80 -19.50
CA GLN A 168 -0.08 -1.67 -20.58
C GLN A 168 -0.83 -3.00 -20.50
N ASN A 169 -2.07 -3.01 -20.99
CA ASN A 169 -2.93 -4.20 -21.02
C ASN A 169 -2.14 -5.46 -21.45
N LYS A 170 -2.35 -6.57 -20.74
CA LYS A 170 -1.74 -7.89 -20.98
C LYS A 170 -0.21 -7.95 -20.80
N ILE A 171 0.42 -6.98 -20.14
CA ILE A 171 1.82 -7.11 -19.75
C ILE A 171 1.97 -8.09 -18.58
N LEU A 172 2.98 -8.96 -18.66
CA LEU A 172 3.34 -9.85 -17.56
C LEU A 172 3.79 -9.03 -16.33
N PRO A 173 3.42 -9.41 -15.08
CA PRO A 173 3.82 -8.72 -13.86
C PRO A 173 5.32 -8.45 -13.77
N ILE A 174 6.16 -9.47 -14.04
CA ILE A 174 7.62 -9.36 -13.99
C ILE A 174 8.16 -8.34 -15.03
N LYS A 175 7.54 -8.27 -16.21
CA LYS A 175 7.92 -7.30 -17.24
C LYS A 175 7.57 -5.87 -16.80
N SER A 176 6.46 -5.69 -16.08
CA SER A 176 6.10 -4.39 -15.49
C SER A 176 7.12 -3.93 -14.44
N MET A 177 7.65 -4.84 -13.62
CA MET A 177 8.69 -4.54 -12.62
C MET A 177 9.98 -4.08 -13.29
N LYS A 178 10.45 -4.81 -14.31
CA LYS A 178 11.66 -4.43 -15.06
C LYS A 178 11.54 -3.04 -15.70
N LYS A 179 10.38 -2.76 -16.33
CA LYS A 179 10.12 -1.41 -16.89
C LYS A 179 10.06 -0.34 -15.81
N SER A 180 9.45 -0.65 -14.66
CA SER A 180 9.38 0.26 -13.52
C SER A 180 10.76 0.66 -13.04
N LEU A 181 11.70 -0.28 -12.91
CA LEU A 181 13.06 0.00 -12.46
C LEU A 181 13.71 1.04 -13.38
N ASN A 182 13.72 0.80 -14.69
CA ASN A 182 14.37 1.69 -15.66
C ASN A 182 13.78 3.11 -15.63
N ILE A 183 12.45 3.22 -15.54
CA ILE A 183 11.77 4.53 -15.52
C ILE A 183 11.98 5.22 -14.17
N SER A 184 11.83 4.50 -13.07
CA SER A 184 11.93 5.05 -11.71
C SER A 184 13.34 5.55 -11.42
N PHE A 185 14.38 4.83 -11.84
CA PHE A 185 15.76 5.28 -11.67
C PHE A 185 16.08 6.55 -12.44
N LYS A 186 15.46 6.80 -13.60
CA LYS A 186 15.64 8.08 -14.33
C LYS A 186 15.04 9.27 -13.57
N TYR A 187 13.96 9.05 -12.81
CA TYR A 187 13.22 10.09 -12.09
C TYR A 187 13.28 9.94 -10.56
N TRP A 188 14.30 9.23 -10.05
CA TRP A 188 14.36 8.77 -8.66
C TRP A 188 14.23 9.89 -7.63
N LYS A 189 14.88 11.05 -7.86
CA LYS A 189 14.83 12.20 -6.94
C LYS A 189 13.40 12.70 -6.70
N LYS A 190 12.57 12.73 -7.75
CA LYS A 190 11.18 13.21 -7.66
C LYS A 190 10.28 12.21 -6.93
N ILE A 191 10.53 10.92 -7.14
CA ILE A 191 9.82 9.83 -6.48
C ILE A 191 10.21 9.79 -5.01
N LEU A 192 11.51 9.81 -4.71
CA LEU A 192 12.03 9.83 -3.34
C LEU A 192 11.45 11.02 -2.55
N LEU A 193 11.50 12.23 -3.11
CA LEU A 193 11.01 13.42 -2.42
C LEU A 193 9.52 13.31 -2.04
N ILE A 194 8.67 12.86 -2.97
CA ILE A 194 7.24 12.74 -2.69
C ILE A 194 6.96 11.61 -1.68
N PHE A 195 7.67 10.48 -1.78
CA PHE A 195 7.55 9.39 -0.82
C PHE A 195 7.95 9.86 0.57
N MET A 196 9.08 10.57 0.71
CA MET A 196 9.53 11.09 2.01
C MET A 196 8.52 12.05 2.64
N ILE A 197 8.06 13.06 1.89
CA ILE A 197 7.09 14.04 2.39
C ILE A 197 5.78 13.37 2.81
N LEU A 198 5.25 12.46 1.96
CA LEU A 198 3.99 11.79 2.25
C LEU A 198 4.10 10.76 3.36
N SER A 199 5.22 10.04 3.46
CA SER A 199 5.46 9.10 4.57
C SER A 199 5.56 9.82 5.91
N VAL A 200 6.25 10.96 5.99
CA VAL A 200 6.28 11.79 7.21
C VAL A 200 4.87 12.25 7.58
N PHE A 201 4.10 12.74 6.60
CA PHE A 201 2.74 13.20 6.83
C PHE A 201 1.80 12.06 7.29
N GLN A 202 1.96 10.86 6.73
CA GLN A 202 1.22 9.67 7.16
C GLN A 202 1.55 9.29 8.61
N ILE A 203 2.84 9.28 8.98
CA ILE A 203 3.28 8.97 10.34
C ILE A 203 2.71 9.98 11.33
N LEU A 204 2.75 11.27 11.00
CA LEU A 204 2.18 12.33 11.83
C LEU A 204 0.68 12.15 12.08
N ILE A 205 -0.09 11.79 11.03
CA ILE A 205 -1.53 11.56 11.19
C ILE A 205 -1.82 10.32 12.02
N ILE A 206 -1.08 9.22 11.81
CA ILE A 206 -1.24 8.02 12.63
C ILE A 206 -0.87 8.33 14.10
N PHE A 207 0.19 9.11 14.33
CA PHE A 207 0.57 9.56 15.66
C PHE A 207 -0.52 10.41 16.31
N LEU A 208 -1.11 11.36 15.58
CA LEU A 208 -2.25 12.15 16.06
C LEU A 208 -3.46 11.26 16.39
N ILE A 209 -3.80 10.31 15.53
CA ILE A 209 -4.90 9.35 15.79
C ILE A 209 -4.62 8.54 17.06
N ASN A 210 -3.38 8.08 17.25
CA ASN A 210 -2.93 7.38 18.46
C ASN A 210 -2.96 8.26 19.72
N SER A 211 -2.74 9.57 19.60
CA SER A 211 -2.76 10.49 20.75
C SER A 211 -4.14 10.63 21.40
N PHE A 212 -5.23 10.36 20.66
CA PHE A 212 -6.58 10.41 21.20
C PHE A 212 -6.94 9.23 22.12
N ASN A 213 -5.98 8.35 22.42
CA ASN A 213 -6.06 7.30 23.45
C ASN A 213 -7.38 6.49 23.42
N VAL A 214 -7.90 6.25 22.21
CA VAL A 214 -9.13 5.48 22.01
C VAL A 214 -8.79 4.02 22.30
N TYR A 215 -9.18 3.55 23.48
CA TYR A 215 -9.05 2.17 23.91
C TYR A 215 -9.51 1.20 22.81
N LEU A 216 -8.57 0.41 22.30
CA LEU A 216 -8.67 -0.93 21.67
C LEU A 216 -10.01 -1.33 21.01
N ASN A 217 -10.67 -0.43 20.28
CA ASN A 217 -11.89 -0.75 19.57
C ASN A 217 -11.57 -1.25 18.16
N TYR A 218 -12.25 -2.32 17.72
CA TYR A 218 -12.20 -2.79 16.33
C TYR A 218 -12.42 -1.65 15.31
N LEU A 219 -13.28 -0.70 15.67
CA LEU A 219 -13.53 0.53 14.88
C LEU A 219 -12.25 1.37 14.70
N TYR A 220 -11.42 1.49 15.73
CA TYR A 220 -10.17 2.26 15.72
C TYR A 220 -9.12 1.63 14.78
N ASN A 221 -8.93 0.32 14.85
CA ASN A 221 -8.01 -0.37 13.93
C ASN A 221 -8.47 -0.26 12.48
N ASN A 222 -9.79 -0.24 12.25
CA ASN A 222 -10.35 -0.02 10.92
C ASN A 222 -10.14 1.43 10.44
N THR A 223 -10.30 2.45 11.29
CA THR A 223 -10.09 3.84 10.88
C THR A 223 -8.63 4.09 10.46
N ILE A 224 -7.66 3.55 11.20
CA ILE A 224 -6.23 3.65 10.83
C ILE A 224 -5.99 3.06 9.42
N LYS A 225 -6.56 1.88 9.14
CA LYS A 225 -6.42 1.25 7.82
C LYS A 225 -7.07 2.07 6.71
N ILE A 226 -8.25 2.64 6.94
CA ILE A 226 -8.92 3.51 5.97
C ILE A 226 -8.06 4.75 5.69
N VAL A 227 -7.58 5.44 6.73
CA VAL A 227 -6.72 6.62 6.59
C VAL A 227 -5.44 6.28 5.82
N SER A 228 -4.80 5.17 6.16
CA SER A 228 -3.61 4.67 5.46
C SER A 228 -3.91 4.39 3.97
N ASN A 229 -5.06 3.79 3.66
CA ASN A 229 -5.48 3.53 2.29
C ASN A 229 -5.79 4.81 1.50
N VAL A 230 -6.38 5.83 2.13
CA VAL A 230 -6.61 7.14 1.53
C VAL A 230 -5.27 7.80 1.16
N PHE A 231 -4.29 7.71 2.06
CA PHE A 231 -2.93 8.16 1.80
C PHE A 231 -2.28 7.45 0.61
N ASN A 232 -2.30 6.12 0.64
CA ASN A 232 -1.76 5.31 -0.45
C ASN A 232 -2.45 5.62 -1.78
N SER A 233 -3.75 5.93 -1.76
CA SER A 233 -4.49 6.37 -2.95
C SER A 233 -3.97 7.69 -3.50
N PHE A 234 -3.65 8.67 -2.64
CA PHE A 234 -3.05 9.92 -3.07
C PHE A 234 -1.67 9.70 -3.71
N VAL A 235 -0.82 8.87 -3.10
CA VAL A 235 0.49 8.48 -3.66
C VAL A 235 0.31 7.88 -5.06
N LEU A 236 -0.64 6.94 -5.22
CA LEU A 236 -0.93 6.32 -6.51
C LEU A 236 -1.40 7.34 -7.56
N ILE A 237 -2.28 8.27 -7.19
CA ILE A 237 -2.75 9.34 -8.09
C ILE A 237 -1.57 10.19 -8.58
N TYR A 238 -0.71 10.61 -7.66
CA TYR A 238 0.48 11.39 -8.01
C TYR A 238 1.42 10.62 -8.95
N LEU A 239 1.76 9.37 -8.60
CA LEU A 239 2.64 8.53 -9.41
C LEU A 239 2.03 8.23 -10.79
N PHE A 240 0.71 8.00 -10.86
CA PHE A 240 0.01 7.74 -12.11
C PHE A 240 0.09 8.92 -13.06
N ARG A 241 -0.20 10.14 -12.58
CA ARG A 241 -0.08 11.37 -13.39
C ARG A 241 1.35 11.61 -13.84
N LEU A 242 2.30 11.44 -12.92
CA LEU A 242 3.72 11.59 -13.22
C LEU A 242 4.18 10.57 -14.28
N TYR A 243 3.72 9.33 -14.19
CA TYR A 243 4.00 8.29 -15.19
C TYR A 243 3.42 8.64 -16.57
N ILE A 244 2.16 9.11 -16.66
CA ILE A 244 1.56 9.53 -17.95
C ILE A 244 2.37 10.67 -18.58
N LEU A 245 2.77 11.66 -17.78
CA LEU A 245 3.57 12.78 -18.28
C LEU A 245 4.93 12.30 -18.80
N ILE A 246 5.60 11.42 -18.07
CA ILE A 246 6.83 10.75 -18.52
C ILE A 246 6.61 10.05 -19.86
N GLN A 247 5.52 9.29 -20.00
CA GLN A 247 5.23 8.56 -21.23
C GLN A 247 4.94 9.50 -22.42
N LYS A 248 4.29 10.64 -22.19
CA LYS A 248 4.11 11.68 -23.23
C LYS A 248 5.45 12.26 -23.70
N MET A 249 6.39 12.51 -22.79
CA MET A 249 7.72 13.03 -23.16
C MET A 249 8.66 12.00 -23.79
N ILE A 250 8.40 10.69 -23.64
CA ILE A 250 9.22 9.65 -24.29
C ILE A 250 8.75 9.41 -25.74
N LYS A 251 7.49 9.71 -26.05
CA LYS A 251 6.91 9.57 -27.40
C LYS A 251 7.22 10.76 -28.32
N HIS A 252 7.81 11.84 -27.79
CA HIS A 252 8.25 13.04 -28.51
C HIS A 252 9.76 13.21 -28.31
#